data_AF-A0A6P6V9A6-F1
#
_entry.id   AF-A0A6P6V9A6-F1
#
_cell.length_a   1.000
_cell.length_b   1.000
_cell.length_c   1.000
_cell.angle_alpha   90.00
_cell.angle_beta   90.00
_cell.angle_gamma   90.00
#
_symmetry.space_group_name_H-M   'P 1'
#
loop_
_entity.id
_entity.type
_entity.pdbx_description
1 polymer ?
#
loop_
_entity_poly.entity_id
_entity_poly.type
_entity_poly.pdbx_seq_one_letter_code
_entity_poly.pdbx_strand_id
1 'polypeptide(L)'
;MGLYYLDTAISISWSKIKDIIENVKKFVALQPEAFCGLDLYNGIHVRHITISTAYLGKDEDVIEFDKLYYRSKDPMPPSIYQDILEEIDQIALFKCARLPH
;
A
#
# COMPACT_ATOMS: atom_id res chain seq x y z
N MET A 1 7.98 -21.35 -15.69
CA MET A 1 7.72 -19.90 -15.88
C MET A 1 6.53 -19.58 -15.01
N GLY A 2 6.65 -18.63 -14.07
CA GLY A 2 5.62 -18.36 -13.06
C GLY A 2 5.40 -16.86 -12.93
N LEU A 3 4.21 -16.47 -12.47
CA LEU A 3 3.89 -15.09 -12.12
C LEU A 3 4.56 -14.75 -10.79
N TYR A 4 5.12 -13.55 -10.69
CA TYR A 4 5.74 -13.04 -9.47
C TYR A 4 4.89 -11.91 -8.94
N TYR A 5 4.66 -11.95 -7.64
CA TYR A 5 3.89 -10.95 -6.93
C TYR A 5 4.76 -10.31 -5.87
N LEU A 6 4.54 -9.02 -5.66
CA LEU A 6 5.15 -8.27 -4.58
C LEU A 6 4.07 -7.97 -3.55
N ASP A 7 4.36 -8.34 -2.30
CA ASP A 7 3.57 -7.99 -1.14
C ASP A 7 4.25 -6.82 -0.43
N THR A 8 3.48 -5.76 -0.17
CA THR A 8 3.91 -4.57 0.53
C THR A 8 2.85 -4.16 1.52
N ALA A 9 3.28 -3.71 2.70
CA ALA A 9 2.36 -3.30 3.74
C ALA A 9 2.77 -1.98 4.39
N ILE A 10 1.76 -1.18 4.70
CA ILE A 10 1.88 0.11 5.39
C ILE A 10 0.86 0.19 6.52
N SER A 11 1.28 0.66 7.69
CA SER A 11 0.39 0.98 8.82
C SER A 11 0.26 2.50 8.93
N ILE A 12 -0.96 2.99 9.09
CA ILE A 12 -1.29 4.42 9.14
C ILE A 12 -2.17 4.67 10.37
N SER A 13 -1.84 5.71 11.14
CA SER A 13 -2.66 6.14 12.26
C SER A 13 -4.05 6.56 11.80
N TRP A 14 -5.08 6.28 12.60
CA TRP A 14 -6.46 6.64 12.26
C TRP A 14 -6.61 8.14 11.93
N SER A 15 -5.86 9.00 12.64
CA SER A 15 -5.83 10.46 12.45
C SER A 15 -5.39 10.91 11.06
N LYS A 16 -4.57 10.12 10.34
CA LYS A 16 -3.97 10.48 9.05
C LYS A 16 -4.62 9.77 7.86
N ILE A 17 -5.63 8.92 8.10
CA ILE A 17 -6.19 8.08 7.05
C ILE A 17 -6.87 8.88 5.94
N LYS A 18 -7.51 9.99 6.33
CA LYS A 18 -8.18 10.89 5.39
C LYS A 18 -7.18 11.49 4.40
N ASP A 19 -6.02 11.91 4.88
CA ASP A 19 -4.97 12.50 4.04
C ASP A 19 -4.46 11.49 3.01
N ILE A 20 -4.30 10.22 3.39
CA ILE A 20 -3.88 9.17 2.46
C ILE A 20 -4.96 8.89 1.41
N ILE A 21 -6.23 8.78 1.80
CA ILE A 21 -7.33 8.60 0.84
C ILE A 21 -7.38 9.75 -0.16
N GLU A 22 -7.21 11.00 0.30
CA GLU A 22 -7.19 12.16 -0.59
C GLU A 22 -5.98 12.17 -1.53
N ASN A 23 -4.80 11.74 -1.06
CA ASN A 23 -3.63 11.60 -1.93
C ASN A 23 -3.82 10.49 -2.98
N VAL A 24 -4.35 9.32 -2.59
CA VAL A 24 -4.66 8.21 -3.52
C VAL A 24 -5.65 8.67 -4.60
N LYS A 25 -6.69 9.43 -4.23
CA LYS A 25 -7.66 9.98 -5.19
C LYS A 25 -7.01 10.90 -6.23
N LYS A 26 -5.94 11.63 -5.89
CA LYS A 26 -5.21 12.45 -6.87
C LYS A 26 -4.50 11.59 -7.91
N PHE A 27 -3.94 10.43 -7.51
CA PHE A 27 -3.35 9.50 -8.46
C PHE A 27 -4.39 8.89 -9.40
N VAL A 28 -5.57 8.51 -8.89
CA VAL A 28 -6.69 8.05 -9.72
C VAL A 28 -7.12 9.13 -10.73
N ALA A 29 -7.13 10.40 -10.31
CA ALA A 29 -7.48 11.50 -11.21
C ALA A 29 -6.41 11.76 -12.29
N LEU A 30 -5.13 11.52 -11.99
CA LEU A 30 -4.02 11.66 -12.93
C LEU A 30 -3.92 10.49 -13.91
N GLN A 31 -4.11 9.26 -13.42
CA GLN A 31 -4.07 8.04 -14.21
C GLN A 31 -5.23 7.11 -13.76
N PRO A 32 -6.39 7.18 -14.43
CA PRO A 32 -7.58 6.40 -14.05
C PRO A 32 -7.35 4.89 -14.04
N GLU A 33 -6.40 4.42 -14.85
CA GLU A 33 -6.08 3.00 -15.00
C GLU A 33 -5.05 2.50 -13.99
N ALA A 34 -4.52 3.38 -13.12
CA ALA A 34 -3.41 3.11 -12.21
C ALA A 34 -3.61 1.86 -11.32
N PHE A 35 -4.87 1.52 -11.04
CA PHE A 35 -5.23 0.39 -10.18
C PHE A 35 -5.91 -0.75 -10.94
N CYS A 36 -5.98 -0.72 -12.27
CA CYS A 36 -6.57 -1.80 -13.07
C CYS A 36 -5.78 -3.12 -12.98
N GLY A 37 -4.52 -3.07 -12.54
CA GLY A 37 -3.72 -4.26 -12.22
C GLY A 37 -4.02 -4.87 -10.85
N LEU A 38 -4.85 -4.20 -10.04
CA LEU A 38 -5.34 -4.74 -8.78
C LEU A 38 -6.70 -5.41 -9.00
N ASP A 39 -6.82 -6.63 -8.52
CA ASP A 39 -8.02 -7.45 -8.62
C ASP A 39 -8.41 -8.03 -7.25
N LEU A 40 -9.41 -8.91 -7.22
CA LEU A 40 -9.93 -9.50 -5.98
C LEU A 40 -8.95 -10.48 -5.31
N TYR A 41 -7.99 -11.01 -6.05
CA TYR A 41 -6.97 -11.96 -5.60
C TYR A 41 -5.62 -11.30 -5.35
N ASN A 42 -5.29 -10.26 -6.13
CA ASN A 42 -4.08 -9.46 -6.06
C ASN A 42 -4.48 -8.00 -5.93
N GLY A 43 -4.78 -7.57 -4.70
CA GLY A 43 -5.37 -6.25 -4.46
C GLY A 43 -4.89 -5.62 -3.16
N ILE A 44 -5.71 -4.70 -2.64
CA ILE A 44 -5.46 -4.04 -1.36
C ILE A 44 -6.34 -4.65 -0.29
N HIS A 45 -5.73 -5.20 0.75
CA HIS A 45 -6.41 -5.60 1.97
C HIS A 45 -6.26 -4.51 3.02
N VAL A 46 -7.37 -4.16 3.68
CA VAL A 46 -7.40 -3.10 4.69
C VAL A 46 -7.84 -3.72 6.02
N ARG A 47 -7.02 -3.55 7.05
CA ARG A 47 -7.24 -4.15 8.38
C ARG A 47 -7.16 -3.08 9.47
N HIS A 48 -8.08 -3.11 10.43
CA HIS A 48 -7.98 -2.30 11.64
C HIS A 48 -7.24 -3.08 12.72
N ILE A 49 -6.11 -2.54 13.18
CA ILE A 49 -5.26 -3.14 14.20
C ILE A 49 -5.35 -2.27 15.44
N THR A 50 -5.88 -2.85 16.51
CA THR A 50 -5.97 -2.17 17.81
C THR A 50 -4.61 -2.14 18.50
N ILE A 51 -4.41 -1.12 19.34
CA ILE A 51 -3.27 -1.02 20.25
C ILE A 51 -3.03 -2.32 21.02
N SER A 52 -1.76 -2.70 21.19
CA SER A 52 -1.36 -3.90 21.91
C SER A 52 -0.11 -3.65 22.73
N THR A 53 -0.05 -4.21 23.94
CA THR A 53 1.11 -4.15 24.83
C THR A 53 2.17 -5.21 24.51
N ALA A 54 1.99 -5.98 23.43
CA ALA A 54 2.99 -6.93 22.95
C ALA A 54 4.28 -6.20 22.53
N TYR A 55 5.42 -6.88 22.63
CA TYR A 55 6.74 -6.30 22.36
C TYR A 55 6.89 -5.66 20.96
N LEU A 56 6.22 -6.22 19.95
CA LEU A 56 6.14 -5.68 18.58
C LEU A 56 4.71 -5.21 18.22
N GLY A 57 3.87 -4.97 19.25
CA GLY A 57 2.53 -4.44 19.07
C GLY A 57 2.55 -3.00 18.60
N LYS A 58 1.45 -2.55 18.00
CA LYS A 58 1.24 -1.13 17.68
C LYS A 58 0.88 -0.40 18.98
N ASP A 59 1.45 0.78 19.18
CA ASP A 59 1.28 1.65 20.34
C ASP A 59 0.07 2.58 20.23
N GLU A 60 -0.61 2.56 19.09
CA GLU A 60 -1.89 3.21 18.83
C GLU A 60 -2.76 2.36 17.89
N ASP A 61 -4.04 2.72 17.77
CA ASP A 61 -4.94 2.13 16.78
C ASP A 61 -4.54 2.59 15.37
N VAL A 62 -4.25 1.62 14.50
CA VAL A 62 -3.80 1.87 13.13
C VAL A 62 -4.65 1.11 12.13
N ILE A 63 -4.70 1.64 10.90
CA ILE A 63 -5.16 0.89 9.74
C ILE A 63 -3.96 0.40 8.94
N GLU A 64 -3.92 -0.90 8.72
CA GLU A 64 -2.93 -1.58 7.92
C GLU A 64 -3.48 -1.81 6.51
N PHE A 65 -2.70 -1.42 5.50
CA PHE A 65 -2.97 -1.66 4.09
C PHE A 65 -1.92 -2.61 3.55
N ASP A 66 -2.32 -3.83 3.24
CA ASP A 66 -1.48 -4.79 2.51
C ASP A 66 -1.83 -4.70 1.03
N LYS A 67 -0.83 -4.71 0.16
CA LYS A 67 -0.99 -4.64 -1.28
C LYS A 67 -0.21 -5.78 -1.89
N LEU A 68 -0.93 -6.64 -2.59
CA LEU A 68 -0.37 -7.71 -3.39
C LEU A 68 -0.58 -7.38 -4.86
N TYR A 69 0.49 -7.21 -5.62
CA TYR A 69 0.38 -6.89 -7.03
C TYR A 69 1.46 -7.57 -7.86
N TYR A 70 1.18 -7.75 -9.15
CA TYR A 70 2.11 -8.39 -10.06
C TYR A 70 3.36 -7.53 -10.26
N ARG A 71 4.53 -8.17 -10.20
CA ARG A 71 5.82 -7.56 -10.49
C ARG A 71 6.61 -8.45 -11.44
N SER A 72 6.95 -7.92 -12.62
CA SER A 72 7.79 -8.63 -13.58
C SER A 72 9.16 -8.97 -12.97
N LYS A 73 9.66 -10.17 -13.28
CA LYS A 73 11.06 -10.53 -13.01
C LYS A 73 12.04 -9.93 -14.01
N ASP A 74 11.56 -9.66 -15.21
CA ASP A 74 12.36 -9.00 -16.24
C ASP A 74 12.43 -7.50 -15.91
N PRO A 75 13.63 -6.93 -15.69
CA PRO A 75 13.80 -5.52 -15.39
C PRO A 75 13.57 -4.59 -16.61
N MET A 76 13.44 -5.12 -17.84
CA MET A 76 13.29 -4.30 -19.04
C MET A 76 11.89 -3.71 -19.24
N PRO A 77 10.77 -4.47 -19.17
CA PRO A 77 9.45 -3.85 -19.22
C PRO A 77 9.06 -3.33 -17.83
N PRO A 78 8.72 -2.04 -17.67
CA PRO A 78 8.09 -1.57 -16.44
C PRO A 78 6.78 -2.33 -16.23
N SER A 79 6.58 -2.88 -15.02
CA SER A 79 5.30 -3.49 -14.66
C SER A 79 4.21 -2.40 -14.70
N ILE A 80 3.02 -2.76 -15.17
CA ILE A 80 1.89 -1.84 -15.36
C ILE A 80 1.59 -1.11 -14.04
N TYR A 81 1.80 0.22 -14.03
CA TYR A 81 1.49 1.15 -12.92
C TYR A 81 2.15 0.85 -11.55
N GLN A 82 3.24 0.07 -11.55
CA GLN A 82 4.02 -0.22 -10.34
C GLN A 82 4.57 1.05 -9.66
N ASP A 83 4.99 2.02 -10.47
CA ASP A 83 5.46 3.33 -10.02
C ASP A 83 4.43 4.06 -9.14
N ILE A 84 3.15 4.02 -9.51
CA ILE A 84 2.07 4.63 -8.72
C ILE A 84 1.87 3.89 -7.39
N LEU A 85 1.91 2.55 -7.41
CA LEU A 85 1.78 1.74 -6.19
C LEU A 85 2.95 1.96 -5.24
N GLU A 86 4.17 2.10 -5.75
CA GLU A 86 5.36 2.42 -4.97
C GLU A 86 5.31 3.85 -4.42
N GLU A 87 4.83 4.83 -5.19
CA GLU A 87 4.68 6.22 -4.75
C GLU A 87 3.69 6.34 -3.58
N ILE A 88 2.61 5.55 -3.58
CA ILE A 88 1.68 5.49 -2.44
C ILE A 88 2.39 5.03 -1.17
N ASP A 89 3.28 4.03 -1.26
CA ASP A 89 4.08 3.59 -0.11
C ASP A 89 5.06 4.67 0.33
N GLN A 90 5.67 5.38 -0.61
CA GLN A 90 6.58 6.48 -0.27
C GLN A 90 5.84 7.63 0.43
N ILE A 91 4.66 8.01 -0.03
CA ILE A 91 3.82 9.02 0.64
C ILE A 91 3.44 8.56 2.05
N ALA A 92 3.07 7.29 2.21
CA ALA A 92 2.76 6.74 3.52
C ALA A 92 3.99 6.70 4.44
N LEU A 93 5.15 6.32 3.92
CA LEU A 93 6.44 6.34 4.62
C LEU A 93 6.78 7.74 5.15
N PHE A 94 6.80 8.74 4.27
CA PHE A 94 7.27 10.07 4.62
C PHE A 94 6.26 10.91 5.40
N LYS A 95 4.94 10.71 5.16
CA LYS A 95 3.91 11.51 5.83
C LYS A 95 3.29 10.82 7.05
N CYS A 96 3.31 9.48 7.12
CA CYS A 96 2.51 8.75 8.10
C CYS A 96 3.29 7.90 9.11
N ALA A 97 4.62 8.04 9.22
CA ALA A 97 5.44 7.36 10.22
C ALA A 97 5.21 5.84 10.23
N ARG A 98 5.76 5.17 9.20
CA ARG A 98 5.64 3.71 9.05
C ARG A 98 6.23 3.00 10.28
N LEU A 99 5.41 2.21 10.96
CA LEU A 99 5.91 1.13 11.80
C LEU A 99 6.25 -0.05 10.88
N PRO A 100 7.46 -0.63 10.94
CA PRO A 100 7.78 -1.84 10.20
C PRO A 100 6.74 -2.93 10.50
N HIS A 101 6.57 -3.82 9.53
CA HIS A 101 5.75 -5.01 9.66
C HIS A 101 6.45 -6.06 10.54
#